data_AF-A0A947BPI5-F1
#
_entry.id   AF-A0A947BPI5-F1
#
_cell.length_a   1.000
_cell.length_b   1.000
_cell.length_c   1.000
_cell.angle_alpha   90.00
_cell.angle_beta   90.00
_cell.angle_gamma   90.00
#
_symmetry.space_group_name_H-M   'P 1'
#
loop_
_entity.id
_entity.type
_entity.pdbx_description
1 polymer ?
#
loop_
_entity_poly.entity_id
_entity_poly.type
_entity_poly.pdbx_seq_one_letter_code
_entity_poly.pdbx_strand_id
1 'polypeptide(L)'
;MKSIADTSELEAELERLRHQEILLDTTEQTAHIGHCEWDYETGLIKSCSNGYAAIFNQTVAEIMQSQNSWDLMLEVLHTEDRAFYSQSCELRKNEGSYEVEYRIQRNDGEVRHIYEVGFVDTDKEGQIKSAFCLLQDITERKNYELKLENRDAMAQQVEAITDIGHFTYAPTTASYDDLSEGVAKIHGAAVDEYQSMVSSRADYIEDVHPED
;
A
#
# COMPACT_ATOMS: atom_id res chain seq x y z
N MET A 1 53.94 -16.00 10.94
CA MET A 1 53.02 -16.70 10.02
C MET A 1 51.58 -16.45 10.46
N LYS A 2 51.03 -15.27 10.15
CA LYS A 2 49.65 -14.87 10.52
C LYS A 2 48.98 -14.10 9.36
N SER A 3 49.26 -14.51 8.11
CA SER A 3 49.09 -13.63 6.93
C SER A 3 48.34 -14.24 5.74
N ILE A 4 47.85 -15.49 5.82
CA ILE A 4 47.12 -16.13 4.71
C ILE A 4 45.70 -16.56 5.14
N ALA A 5 45.51 -16.91 6.43
CA ALA A 5 44.19 -17.22 6.98
C ALA A 5 43.29 -15.97 7.11
N ASP A 6 43.88 -14.83 7.52
CA ASP A 6 43.17 -13.54 7.69
C ASP A 6 42.63 -12.99 6.35
N THR A 7 43.37 -13.21 5.26
CA THR A 7 42.95 -12.76 3.92
C THR A 7 41.84 -13.63 3.34
N SER A 8 41.89 -14.95 3.54
CA SER A 8 40.84 -15.85 3.04
C SER A 8 39.51 -15.68 3.77
N GLU A 9 39.54 -15.37 5.07
CA GLU A 9 38.33 -15.13 5.87
C GLU A 9 37.70 -13.78 5.51
N LEU A 10 38.51 -12.74 5.31
CA LEU A 10 38.06 -11.43 4.85
C LEU A 10 37.45 -11.48 3.44
N GLU A 11 38.07 -12.22 2.51
CA GLU A 11 37.55 -12.40 1.15
C GLU A 11 36.18 -13.10 1.16
N ALA A 12 36.03 -14.17 1.95
CA ALA A 12 34.76 -14.88 2.09
C ALA A 12 33.66 -13.99 2.69
N GLU A 13 33.98 -13.17 3.69
CA GLU A 13 33.00 -12.25 4.29
C GLU A 13 32.63 -11.12 3.32
N LEU A 14 33.57 -10.60 2.54
CA LEU A 14 33.29 -9.61 1.50
C LEU A 14 32.40 -10.19 0.39
N GLU A 15 32.62 -11.43 -0.03
CA GLU A 15 31.75 -12.11 -0.98
C GLU A 15 30.35 -12.31 -0.40
N ARG A 16 30.24 -12.69 0.88
CA ARG A 16 28.96 -12.84 1.57
C ARG A 16 28.19 -11.53 1.63
N LEU A 17 28.85 -10.43 2.00
CA LEU A 17 28.24 -9.09 2.05
C LEU A 17 27.78 -8.63 0.67
N ARG A 18 28.60 -8.79 -0.38
CA ARG A 18 28.21 -8.47 -1.76
C ARG A 18 27.01 -9.28 -2.22
N HIS A 19 26.98 -10.57 -1.89
CA HIS A 19 25.84 -11.42 -2.24
C HIS A 19 24.56 -10.96 -1.53
N GLN A 20 24.64 -10.59 -0.25
CA GLN A 20 23.50 -10.04 0.49
C GLN A 20 23.02 -8.71 -0.07
N GLU A 21 23.95 -7.82 -0.45
CA GLU A 21 23.64 -6.53 -1.07
C GLU A 21 22.89 -6.69 -2.40
N ILE A 22 23.36 -7.60 -3.26
CA ILE A 22 22.68 -7.90 -4.54
C ILE A 22 21.26 -8.44 -4.29
N LEU A 23 21.10 -9.36 -3.34
CA LEU A 23 19.80 -9.94 -3.03
C LEU A 23 18.83 -8.89 -2.46
N LEU A 24 19.33 -8.01 -1.59
CA LEU A 24 18.56 -6.91 -1.04
C LEU A 24 18.10 -5.97 -2.17
N ASP A 25 19.02 -5.47 -2.99
CA ASP A 25 18.69 -4.56 -4.11
C ASP A 25 17.69 -5.19 -5.08
N THR A 26 17.88 -6.47 -5.42
CA THR A 26 16.95 -7.21 -6.30
C THR A 26 15.56 -7.32 -5.68
N THR A 27 15.50 -7.63 -4.38
CA THR A 27 14.23 -7.74 -3.64
C THR A 27 13.53 -6.40 -3.57
N GLU A 28 14.28 -5.33 -3.30
CA GLU A 28 13.76 -3.98 -3.22
C GLU A 28 13.14 -3.51 -4.54
N GLN A 29 13.88 -3.69 -5.63
CA GLN A 29 13.39 -3.35 -6.97
C GLN A 29 12.15 -4.17 -7.35
N THR A 30 12.14 -5.46 -7.05
CA THR A 30 11.02 -6.35 -7.40
C THR A 30 9.75 -6.01 -6.61
N ALA A 31 9.89 -5.63 -5.34
CA ALA A 31 8.77 -5.30 -4.47
C ALA A 31 8.37 -3.81 -4.52
N HIS A 32 9.08 -3.00 -5.33
CA HIS A 32 8.94 -1.54 -5.37
C HIS A 32 9.07 -0.90 -3.98
N ILE A 33 10.02 -1.40 -3.20
CA ILE A 33 10.36 -0.88 -1.88
C ILE A 33 11.72 -0.21 -1.88
N GLY A 34 11.96 0.64 -0.90
CA GLY A 34 13.23 1.29 -0.66
C GLY A 34 13.45 1.57 0.81
N HIS A 35 14.70 1.78 1.21
CA HIS A 35 15.02 2.18 2.58
C HIS A 35 15.93 3.40 2.63
N CYS A 36 15.83 4.13 3.73
CA CYS A 36 16.80 5.15 4.09
C CYS A 36 17.11 5.15 5.59
N GLU A 37 18.29 5.63 5.91
CA GLU A 37 18.70 5.99 7.27
C GLU A 37 18.78 7.52 7.35
N TRP A 38 18.09 8.06 8.33
CA TRP A 38 18.07 9.47 8.66
C TRP A 38 18.86 9.71 9.93
N ASP A 39 19.76 10.69 9.90
CA ASP A 39 20.56 11.09 11.05
C ASP A 39 19.83 12.21 11.80
N TYR A 40 19.49 11.96 13.07
CA TYR A 40 18.68 12.89 13.86
C TYR A 40 19.45 14.12 14.34
N GLU A 41 20.78 14.06 14.42
CA GLU A 41 21.62 15.17 14.86
C GLU A 41 21.78 16.21 13.74
N THR A 42 21.99 15.73 12.51
CA THR A 42 22.16 16.56 11.33
C THR A 42 20.85 16.92 10.64
N GLY A 43 19.79 16.11 10.83
CA GLY A 43 18.52 16.27 10.14
C GLY A 43 18.60 15.94 8.64
N LEU A 44 19.54 15.08 8.25
CA LEU A 44 19.81 14.71 6.86
C LEU A 44 19.71 13.19 6.65
N ILE A 45 19.42 12.79 5.42
CA ILE A 45 19.61 11.39 5.01
C ILE A 45 21.10 11.04 5.08
N LYS A 46 21.43 10.05 5.89
CA LYS A 46 22.77 9.47 6.04
C LYS A 46 23.06 8.46 4.95
N SER A 47 22.07 7.65 4.59
CA SER A 47 22.15 6.69 3.48
C SER A 47 20.77 6.36 2.93
N CYS A 48 20.69 5.95 1.67
CA CYS A 48 19.47 5.44 1.06
C CYS A 48 19.78 4.39 0.00
N SER A 49 18.81 3.52 -0.26
CA SER A 49 18.92 2.48 -1.27
C SER A 49 18.56 2.97 -2.67
N ASN A 50 18.87 2.17 -3.70
CA ASN A 50 18.42 2.46 -5.07
C ASN A 50 16.89 2.44 -5.16
N GLY A 51 16.23 1.53 -4.43
CA GLY A 51 14.77 1.46 -4.35
C GLY A 51 14.18 2.75 -3.79
N TYR A 52 14.80 3.32 -2.75
CA TYR A 52 14.37 4.61 -2.18
C TYR A 52 14.48 5.71 -3.23
N ALA A 53 15.63 5.84 -3.88
CA ALA A 53 15.84 6.89 -4.88
C ALA A 53 14.88 6.74 -6.08
N ALA A 54 14.62 5.50 -6.51
CA ALA A 54 13.69 5.19 -7.60
C ALA A 54 12.24 5.62 -7.28
N ILE A 55 11.80 5.53 -6.01
CA ILE A 55 10.48 6.03 -5.59
C ILE A 55 10.33 7.54 -5.86
N PHE A 56 11.43 8.30 -5.78
CA PHE A 56 11.44 9.74 -6.06
C PHE A 56 11.82 10.08 -7.50
N ASN A 57 12.03 9.07 -8.37
CA ASN A 57 12.56 9.22 -9.73
C ASN A 57 13.93 9.95 -9.74
N GLN A 58 14.80 9.57 -8.80
CA GLN A 58 16.14 10.13 -8.63
C GLN A 58 17.16 9.00 -8.46
N THR A 59 18.44 9.35 -8.55
CA THR A 59 19.56 8.49 -8.18
C THR A 59 19.98 8.72 -6.73
N VAL A 60 20.62 7.73 -6.11
CA VAL A 60 21.22 7.88 -4.78
C VAL A 60 22.17 9.07 -4.74
N ALA A 61 22.96 9.28 -5.79
CA ALA A 61 23.88 10.41 -5.88
C ALA A 61 23.16 11.77 -5.83
N GLU A 62 22.02 11.91 -6.51
CA GLU A 62 21.22 13.14 -6.48
C GLU A 62 20.59 13.39 -5.11
N ILE A 63 20.04 12.34 -4.47
CA ILE A 63 19.48 12.41 -3.11
C ILE A 63 20.56 12.83 -2.11
N MET A 64 21.75 12.23 -2.18
CA MET A 64 22.84 12.54 -1.25
C MET A 64 23.43 13.94 -1.50
N GLN A 65 23.39 14.45 -2.74
CA GLN A 65 23.87 15.79 -3.08
C GLN A 65 22.91 16.91 -2.66
N SER A 66 21.60 16.66 -2.68
CA SER A 66 20.59 17.66 -2.33
C SER A 66 20.52 17.97 -0.83
N GLN A 67 21.31 17.26 0.00
CA GLN A 67 21.22 17.33 1.46
C GLN A 67 19.77 17.12 1.91
N ASN A 68 19.15 16.03 1.44
CA ASN A 68 17.73 15.75 1.55
C ASN A 68 17.25 15.82 3.02
N SER A 69 16.75 16.99 3.38
CA SER A 69 16.36 17.37 4.73
C SER A 69 14.88 17.11 4.96
N TRP A 70 14.46 17.24 6.21
CA TRP A 70 13.04 17.17 6.57
C TRP A 70 12.19 18.17 5.77
N ASP A 71 12.68 19.39 5.58
CA ASP A 71 11.94 20.43 4.86
C ASP A 71 11.76 20.08 3.38
N LEU A 72 12.80 19.52 2.73
CA LEU A 72 12.71 19.06 1.34
C LEU A 72 11.74 17.89 1.20
N MET A 73 11.67 16.99 2.18
CA MET A 73 10.66 15.93 2.19
C MET A 73 9.24 16.53 2.23
N LEU A 74 9.00 17.55 3.06
CA LEU A 74 7.69 18.22 3.12
C LEU A 74 7.32 18.90 1.80
N GLU A 75 8.29 19.35 1.00
CA GLU A 75 8.02 19.92 -0.32
C GLU A 75 7.51 18.88 -1.32
N VAL A 76 8.08 17.68 -1.28
CA VAL A 76 7.72 16.54 -2.15
C VAL A 76 6.38 15.91 -1.75
N LEU A 77 5.96 16.05 -0.49
CA LEU A 77 4.64 15.61 -0.05
C LEU A 77 3.51 16.40 -0.74
N HIS A 78 2.48 15.66 -1.13
CA HIS A 78 1.22 16.26 -1.57
C HIS A 78 0.68 17.18 -0.46
N THR A 79 0.21 18.38 -0.83
CA THR A 79 -0.12 19.46 0.11
C THR A 79 -1.14 19.06 1.17
N GLU A 80 -2.08 18.19 0.82
CA GLU A 80 -3.13 17.69 1.72
C GLU A 80 -2.58 16.72 2.79
N ASP A 81 -1.46 16.06 2.52
CA ASP A 81 -0.95 14.96 3.35
C ASP A 81 0.12 15.44 4.33
N ARG A 82 0.68 16.65 4.14
CA ARG A 82 1.79 17.22 4.96
C ARG A 82 1.51 17.24 6.46
N ALA A 83 0.30 17.66 6.84
CA ALA A 83 -0.08 17.77 8.26
C ALA A 83 -0.20 16.39 8.91
N PHE A 84 -0.85 15.45 8.22
CA PHE A 84 -1.02 14.08 8.68
C PHE A 84 0.32 13.35 8.78
N TYR A 85 1.17 13.47 7.76
CA TYR A 85 2.52 12.89 7.75
C TYR A 85 3.36 13.38 8.95
N SER A 86 3.38 14.71 9.17
CA SER A 86 4.15 15.30 10.28
C SER A 86 3.70 14.75 11.63
N GLN A 87 2.39 14.57 11.84
CA GLN A 87 1.84 13.99 13.06
C GLN A 87 2.26 12.52 13.23
N SER A 88 2.24 11.72 12.16
CA SER A 88 2.69 10.33 12.20
C SER A 88 4.17 10.21 12.55
N CYS A 89 5.01 11.09 12.04
CA CYS A 89 6.43 11.11 12.40
C CYS A 89 6.69 11.60 13.84
N GLU A 90 5.78 12.36 14.44
CA GLU A 90 5.84 12.69 15.87
C GLU A 90 5.53 11.47 16.74
N LEU A 91 4.57 10.62 16.34
CA LEU A 91 4.27 9.36 17.05
C LEU A 91 5.50 8.46 17.15
N ARG A 92 6.35 8.41 16.11
CA ARG A 92 7.64 7.70 16.13
C ARG A 92 8.48 8.05 17.35
N LYS A 93 8.52 9.33 17.75
CA LYS A 93 9.34 9.79 18.88
C LYS A 93 8.86 9.22 20.21
N ASN A 94 7.57 8.91 20.32
CA ASN A 94 6.95 8.42 21.56
C ASN A 94 6.86 6.90 21.60
N GLU A 95 6.54 6.26 20.47
CA GLU A 95 6.23 4.83 20.39
C GLU A 95 7.38 4.00 19.84
N GLY A 96 8.41 4.63 19.28
CA GLY A 96 9.57 3.96 18.69
C GLY A 96 9.38 3.60 17.21
N SER A 97 8.13 3.57 16.72
CA SER A 97 7.79 3.29 15.33
C SER A 97 6.50 3.98 14.87
N TYR A 98 6.28 4.08 13.57
CA TYR A 98 5.03 4.52 12.95
C TYR A 98 4.82 3.85 11.59
N GLU A 99 3.57 3.83 11.16
CA GLU A 99 3.18 3.43 9.81
C GLU A 99 2.27 4.52 9.23
N VAL A 100 2.45 4.86 7.95
CA VAL A 100 1.67 5.93 7.31
C VAL A 100 1.53 5.68 5.80
N GLU A 101 0.34 5.94 5.27
CA GLU A 101 0.13 6.08 3.83
C GLU A 101 -0.01 7.57 3.47
N TYR A 102 0.69 8.01 2.43
CA TYR A 102 0.64 9.40 1.95
C TYR A 102 0.97 9.48 0.46
N ARG A 103 0.75 10.65 -0.13
CA ARG A 103 1.09 10.93 -1.52
C ARG A 103 2.33 11.80 -1.62
N ILE A 104 3.18 11.47 -2.58
CA ILE A 104 4.26 12.34 -3.05
C ILE A 104 3.93 12.87 -4.44
N GLN A 105 4.46 14.06 -4.74
CA GLN A 105 4.47 14.63 -6.08
C GLN A 105 5.92 14.67 -6.58
N ARG A 106 6.21 13.86 -7.60
CA ARG A 106 7.53 13.79 -8.23
C ARG A 106 7.80 15.05 -9.06
N ASN A 107 9.07 15.25 -9.42
CA ASN A 107 9.50 16.38 -10.26
C ASN A 107 8.88 16.37 -11.68
N ASP A 108 8.47 15.21 -12.17
CA ASP A 108 7.73 15.05 -13.43
C ASP A 108 6.23 15.38 -13.31
N GLY A 109 5.76 15.72 -12.10
CA GLY A 109 4.38 16.05 -11.77
C GLY A 109 3.52 14.83 -11.43
N GLU A 110 4.05 13.62 -11.52
CA GLU A 110 3.32 12.41 -11.19
C GLU A 110 3.06 12.28 -9.69
N VAL A 111 1.84 11.88 -9.33
CA VAL A 111 1.47 11.60 -7.94
C VAL A 111 1.64 10.11 -7.68
N ARG A 112 2.37 9.78 -6.61
CA ARG A 112 2.57 8.39 -6.16
C ARG A 112 2.05 8.21 -4.75
N HIS A 113 1.44 7.07 -4.48
CA HIS A 113 1.01 6.65 -3.15
C HIS A 113 2.11 5.82 -2.50
N ILE A 114 2.55 6.26 -1.34
CA ILE A 114 3.64 5.64 -0.57
C ILE A 114 3.06 5.08 0.71
N TYR A 115 3.41 3.84 1.01
CA TYR A 115 3.29 3.27 2.34
C TYR A 115 4.67 3.32 3.00
N GLU A 116 4.77 3.92 4.18
CA GLU A 116 6.01 4.05 4.92
C GLU A 116 5.90 3.44 6.30
N VAL A 117 6.92 2.67 6.67
CA VAL A 117 7.16 2.20 8.03
C VAL A 117 8.47 2.81 8.51
N GLY A 118 8.43 3.55 9.61
CA GLY A 118 9.62 4.16 10.18
C GLY A 118 9.82 3.79 11.64
N PHE A 119 11.08 3.65 12.06
CA PHE A 119 11.46 3.29 13.42
C PHE A 119 12.74 4.03 13.83
N VAL A 120 12.94 4.20 15.14
CA VAL A 120 14.13 4.89 15.69
C VAL A 120 15.12 3.94 16.31
N ASP A 121 16.39 4.27 16.16
CA ASP A 121 17.48 3.69 16.94
C ASP A 121 17.86 4.68 18.06
N THR A 122 17.77 4.20 19.30
CA THR A 122 18.03 4.99 20.51
C THR A 122 19.29 4.52 21.19
N ASP A 123 20.04 5.45 21.77
CA ASP A 123 21.19 5.10 22.59
C ASP A 123 20.82 4.58 23.99
N LYS A 124 21.85 4.27 24.78
CA LYS A 124 21.71 3.75 26.14
C LYS A 124 21.03 4.73 27.11
N GLU A 125 20.95 6.00 26.76
CA GLU A 125 20.34 7.09 27.54
C GLU A 125 18.91 7.38 27.06
N GLY A 126 18.44 6.69 26.02
CA GLY A 126 17.11 6.86 25.43
C GLY A 126 17.02 8.00 24.42
N GLN A 127 18.14 8.58 23.99
CA GLN A 127 18.16 9.61 22.96
C GLN A 127 18.14 8.98 21.57
N ILE A 128 17.33 9.53 20.67
CA ILE A 128 17.22 9.05 19.29
C ILE A 128 18.47 9.48 18.51
N LYS A 129 19.18 8.52 17.92
CA LYS A 129 20.39 8.75 17.10
C LYS A 129 20.09 8.75 15.61
N SER A 130 19.34 7.75 15.18
CA SER A 130 18.95 7.58 13.78
C SER A 130 17.48 7.21 13.70
N ALA A 131 16.87 7.48 12.55
CA ALA A 131 15.66 6.80 12.12
C ALA A 131 15.95 5.97 10.88
N PHE A 132 15.28 4.84 10.77
CA PHE A 132 15.22 4.04 9.56
C PHE A 132 13.81 4.12 9.02
N CYS A 133 13.68 4.25 7.70
CA CYS A 133 12.40 4.27 7.02
C CYS A 133 12.42 3.24 5.89
N LEU A 134 11.33 2.48 5.77
CA LEU A 134 11.02 1.59 4.66
C LEU A 134 9.84 2.18 3.91
N LEU A 135 10.00 2.41 2.62
CA LEU A 135 8.97 2.99 1.76
C LEU A 135 8.57 1.95 0.71
N GLN A 136 7.28 1.86 0.39
CA GLN A 136 6.74 1.07 -0.70
C GLN A 136 5.88 1.94 -1.61
N ASP A 137 6.12 1.90 -2.92
CA ASP A 137 5.20 2.49 -3.89
C ASP A 137 3.98 1.57 -4.07
N ILE A 138 2.85 2.00 -3.50
CA ILE A 138 1.56 1.30 -3.57
C ILE A 138 0.63 1.91 -4.63
N THR A 139 1.14 2.74 -5.53
CA THR A 139 0.33 3.46 -6.53
C THR A 139 -0.43 2.51 -7.44
N GLU A 140 0.21 1.43 -7.91
CA GLU A 140 -0.46 0.45 -8.77
C GLU A 140 -1.61 -0.22 -8.03
N ARG A 141 -1.39 -0.63 -6.78
CA ARG A 141 -2.42 -1.22 -5.91
C ARG A 141 -3.60 -0.26 -5.74
N LYS A 142 -3.36 1.00 -5.37
CA LYS A 142 -4.41 2.02 -5.21
C LYS A 142 -5.17 2.28 -6.52
N ASN A 143 -4.47 2.28 -7.65
CA ASN A 143 -5.09 2.42 -8.98
C ASN A 143 -5.97 1.21 -9.34
N TYR A 144 -5.60 -0.01 -8.94
CA TYR A 144 -6.44 -1.18 -9.14
C TYR A 144 -7.67 -1.15 -8.23
N GLU A 145 -7.50 -0.81 -6.95
CA GLU A 145 -8.60 -0.62 -5.99
C GLU A 145 -9.62 0.39 -6.54
N LEU A 146 -9.17 1.57 -6.98
CA LEU A 146 -10.03 2.61 -7.55
C LEU A 146 -10.72 2.18 -8.86
N LYS A 147 -10.05 1.39 -9.71
CA LYS A 147 -10.66 0.86 -10.94
C LYS A 147 -11.74 -0.17 -10.63
N LEU A 148 -11.57 -0.98 -9.60
CA LEU A 148 -12.58 -1.93 -9.14
C LEU A 148 -13.79 -1.19 -8.58
N GLU A 149 -13.57 -0.25 -7.66
CA GLU A 149 -14.64 0.57 -7.09
C GLU A 149 -15.47 1.30 -8.16
N ASN A 150 -14.81 1.87 -9.18
CA ASN A 150 -15.51 2.52 -10.28
C ASN A 150 -16.32 1.54 -11.15
N ARG A 151 -15.82 0.31 -11.36
CA ARG A 151 -16.54 -0.72 -12.10
C ARG A 151 -17.77 -1.17 -11.33
N ASP A 152 -17.66 -1.38 -10.03
CA ASP A 152 -18.76 -1.80 -9.18
C ASP A 152 -19.84 -0.71 -9.12
N ALA A 153 -19.43 0.55 -8.96
CA ALA A 153 -20.35 1.69 -9.01
C ALA A 153 -21.05 1.81 -10.38
N MET A 154 -20.34 1.61 -11.49
CA MET A 154 -20.94 1.61 -12.82
C MET A 154 -21.92 0.44 -13.02
N ALA A 155 -21.59 -0.76 -12.54
CA ALA A 155 -22.46 -1.92 -12.62
C ALA A 155 -23.78 -1.69 -11.87
N GLN A 156 -23.71 -1.18 -10.64
CA GLN A 156 -24.88 -0.80 -9.85
C GLN A 156 -25.75 0.26 -10.55
N GLN A 157 -25.12 1.25 -11.19
CA GLN A 157 -25.85 2.26 -11.97
C GLN A 157 -26.56 1.67 -13.18
N VAL A 158 -25.93 0.75 -13.92
CA VAL A 158 -26.53 0.10 -15.09
C VAL A 158 -27.75 -0.71 -14.68
N GLU A 159 -27.65 -1.50 -13.61
CA GLU A 159 -28.77 -2.28 -13.07
C GLU A 159 -29.93 -1.37 -12.66
N ALA A 160 -29.62 -0.27 -11.97
CA ALA A 160 -30.64 0.67 -11.52
C ALA A 160 -31.39 1.40 -12.64
N ILE A 161 -30.77 1.55 -13.83
CA ILE A 161 -31.37 2.26 -14.98
C ILE A 161 -32.08 1.30 -15.93
N THR A 162 -31.65 0.04 -16.00
CA THR A 162 -32.14 -0.92 -17.01
C THR A 162 -33.24 -1.84 -16.51
N ASP A 163 -33.66 -1.70 -15.24
CA ASP A 163 -34.58 -2.63 -14.57
C ASP A 163 -34.14 -4.10 -14.77
N ILE A 164 -32.83 -4.32 -14.70
CA ILE A 164 -32.20 -5.65 -14.77
C ILE A 164 -31.70 -6.01 -13.38
N GLY A 165 -31.97 -7.24 -12.95
CA GLY A 165 -31.39 -7.83 -11.77
C GLY A 165 -30.52 -9.05 -12.13
N HIS A 166 -29.47 -9.27 -11.37
CA HIS A 166 -28.73 -10.52 -11.34
C HIS A 166 -28.86 -11.21 -9.97
N PHE A 167 -28.67 -12.52 -9.98
CA PHE A 167 -28.54 -13.36 -8.81
C PHE A 167 -27.58 -14.51 -9.16
N THR A 168 -26.95 -15.09 -8.15
CA THR A 168 -26.26 -16.37 -8.28
C THR A 168 -27.09 -17.48 -7.67
N TYR A 169 -27.05 -18.66 -8.26
CA TYR A 169 -27.77 -19.83 -7.75
C TYR A 169 -26.75 -20.91 -7.39
N ALA A 170 -26.74 -21.31 -6.13
CA ALA A 170 -25.89 -22.38 -5.62
C ALA A 170 -26.64 -23.73 -5.70
N PRO A 171 -26.35 -24.59 -6.70
CA PRO A 171 -27.13 -25.81 -6.91
C PRO A 171 -26.94 -26.86 -5.80
N THR A 172 -25.85 -26.78 -5.03
CA THR A 172 -25.56 -27.69 -3.92
C THR A 172 -26.43 -27.43 -2.70
N THR A 173 -26.78 -26.17 -2.46
CA THR A 173 -27.61 -25.71 -1.32
C THR A 173 -29.03 -25.34 -1.75
N ALA A 174 -29.29 -25.29 -3.06
CA ALA A 174 -30.52 -24.80 -3.65
C ALA A 174 -30.90 -23.38 -3.18
N SER A 175 -29.88 -22.55 -2.91
CA SER A 175 -30.02 -21.17 -2.46
C SER A 175 -29.76 -20.17 -3.58
N TYR A 176 -30.42 -19.02 -3.48
CA TYR A 176 -30.04 -17.82 -4.23
C TYR A 176 -29.08 -17.01 -3.37
N ASP A 177 -27.89 -16.76 -3.91
CA ASP A 177 -26.85 -15.95 -3.28
C ASP A 177 -26.60 -14.71 -4.15
N ASP A 178 -26.04 -13.65 -3.58
CA ASP A 178 -25.64 -12.44 -4.33
C ASP A 178 -26.79 -11.85 -5.19
N LEU A 179 -27.95 -11.67 -4.55
CA LEU A 179 -29.12 -11.02 -5.14
C LEU A 179 -28.85 -9.52 -5.27
N SER A 180 -28.81 -9.02 -6.50
CA SER A 180 -28.68 -7.58 -6.75
C SER A 180 -29.92 -6.79 -6.33
N GLU A 181 -29.72 -5.49 -6.07
CA GLU A 181 -30.81 -4.53 -5.85
C GLU A 181 -31.80 -4.47 -7.02
N GLY A 182 -31.33 -4.74 -8.24
CA GLY A 182 -32.17 -4.81 -9.44
C GLY A 182 -33.26 -5.86 -9.34
N VAL A 183 -32.95 -7.06 -8.79
CA VAL A 183 -33.96 -8.11 -8.59
C VAL A 183 -35.04 -7.64 -7.62
N ALA A 184 -34.66 -7.11 -6.46
CA ALA A 184 -35.63 -6.62 -5.49
C ALA A 184 -36.53 -5.51 -6.05
N LYS A 185 -35.97 -4.59 -6.84
CA LYS A 185 -36.72 -3.53 -7.53
C LYS A 185 -37.72 -4.07 -8.54
N ILE A 186 -37.36 -5.04 -9.36
CA ILE A 186 -38.27 -5.69 -10.32
C ILE A 186 -39.49 -6.27 -9.60
N HIS A 187 -39.26 -6.84 -8.41
CA HIS A 187 -40.30 -7.40 -7.54
C HIS A 187 -40.97 -6.38 -6.62
N GLY A 188 -40.61 -5.09 -6.69
CA GLY A 188 -41.21 -4.02 -5.91
C GLY A 188 -40.89 -4.05 -4.40
N ALA A 189 -39.82 -4.73 -4.00
CA ALA A 189 -39.40 -4.90 -2.61
C ALA A 189 -38.05 -4.22 -2.33
N ALA A 190 -37.76 -3.95 -1.05
CA ALA A 190 -36.42 -3.55 -0.63
C ALA A 190 -35.46 -4.75 -0.66
N VAL A 191 -34.17 -4.54 -0.92
CA VAL A 191 -33.21 -5.65 -1.14
C VAL A 191 -33.11 -6.59 0.07
N ASP A 192 -33.02 -6.03 1.28
CA ASP A 192 -32.93 -6.81 2.52
C ASP A 192 -34.21 -7.62 2.80
N GLU A 193 -35.36 -7.07 2.43
CA GLU A 193 -36.67 -7.71 2.57
C GLU A 193 -36.81 -8.85 1.57
N TYR A 194 -36.48 -8.59 0.29
CA TYR A 194 -36.57 -9.58 -0.77
C TYR A 194 -35.58 -10.73 -0.57
N GLN A 195 -34.36 -10.45 -0.13
CA GLN A 195 -33.34 -11.45 0.16
C GLN A 195 -33.71 -12.33 1.36
N SER A 196 -34.48 -11.79 2.32
CA SER A 196 -35.05 -12.57 3.42
C SER A 196 -36.27 -13.41 3.00
N MET A 197 -36.99 -12.98 1.96
CA MET A 197 -38.20 -13.62 1.45
C MET A 197 -37.88 -14.74 0.44
N VAL A 198 -36.88 -14.53 -0.41
CA VAL A 198 -36.48 -15.44 -1.49
C VAL A 198 -35.06 -15.94 -1.24
N SER A 199 -34.97 -16.96 -0.40
CA SER A 199 -33.69 -17.60 -0.03
C SER A 199 -33.43 -18.91 -0.77
N SER A 200 -34.48 -19.49 -1.34
CA SER A 200 -34.45 -20.76 -2.04
C SER A 200 -35.27 -20.75 -3.33
N ARG A 201 -35.04 -21.77 -4.17
CA ARG A 201 -35.88 -21.99 -5.36
C ARG A 201 -37.36 -22.20 -5.04
N ALA A 202 -37.68 -22.78 -3.88
CA ALA A 202 -39.08 -23.02 -3.50
C ALA A 202 -39.80 -21.69 -3.24
N ASP A 203 -39.16 -20.79 -2.51
CA ASP A 203 -39.67 -19.44 -2.20
C ASP A 203 -39.95 -18.66 -3.49
N TYR A 204 -39.01 -18.68 -4.45
CA TYR A 204 -39.18 -18.02 -5.74
C TYR A 204 -40.36 -18.56 -6.55
N ILE A 205 -40.61 -19.87 -6.51
CA ILE A 205 -41.72 -20.50 -7.25
C ILE A 205 -43.09 -20.06 -6.69
N GLU A 206 -43.18 -19.67 -5.41
CA GLU A 206 -44.44 -19.13 -4.86
C GLU A 206 -44.87 -17.81 -5.51
N ASP A 207 -43.90 -17.03 -6.01
CA ASP A 207 -44.12 -15.77 -6.73
C ASP A 207 -44.38 -15.96 -8.24
N VAL A 208 -44.20 -17.18 -8.77
CA VAL A 208 -44.46 -17.50 -10.19
C VAL A 208 -45.94 -17.77 -10.40
N HIS A 209 -46.51 -17.23 -11.49
CA HIS A 209 -47.93 -17.42 -11.80
C HIS A 209 -48.23 -18.93 -11.99
N PRO A 210 -49.34 -19.48 -11.46
CA PRO A 210 -49.62 -20.93 -11.51
C PRO A 210 -49.78 -21.54 -12.91
N GLU A 211 -49.87 -20.70 -13.94
CA GLU A 211 -50.01 -21.11 -15.35
C GLU A 211 -48.69 -21.10 -16.13
N ASP A 212 -47.60 -20.58 -15.54
CA ASP A 212 -46.23 -20.60 -16.07
C ASP A 212 -45.41 -21.77 -15.49
#